data_AF-A0A521DZ17-F1
#
_entry.id   AF-A0A521DZ17-F1
#
_cell.length_a   1.000
_cell.length_b   1.000
_cell.length_c   1.000
_cell.angle_alpha   90.00
_cell.angle_beta   90.00
_cell.angle_gamma   90.00
#
_symmetry.space_group_name_H-M   'P 1'
#
loop_
_entity.id
_entity.type
_entity.pdbx_description
1 polymer ?
#
loop_
_entity_poly.entity_id
_entity_poly.type
_entity_poly.pdbx_seq_one_letter_code
_entity_poly.pdbx_strand_id
1 'polypeptide(L)' 'MASHHEVTEHKHGEMDITDHQKTFAGFIKVSTWVAGLSIGVLIFMALTNA' A
#
# COMPACT_ATOMS: atom_id res chain seq x y z
N MET A 1 2.78 40.90 -13.36
CA MET A 1 2.41 40.28 -14.65
C MET A 1 1.79 38.93 -14.33
N ALA A 2 0.47 38.86 -14.26
CA ALA A 2 -0.25 37.64 -13.92
C ALA A 2 -0.21 36.70 -15.14
N SER A 3 0.61 35.66 -15.08
CA SER A 3 0.59 34.56 -16.04
C SER A 3 -0.65 33.70 -15.79
N HIS A 4 -1.61 33.79 -16.71
CA HIS A 4 -2.54 32.75 -17.16
C HIS A 4 -2.75 31.55 -16.19
N HIS A 5 -3.86 31.55 -15.44
CA HIS A 5 -4.40 30.31 -14.88
C HIS A 5 -5.07 29.55 -16.03
N GLU A 6 -4.37 28.60 -16.66
CA GLU A 6 -5.06 27.54 -17.38
C GLU A 6 -5.86 26.75 -16.34
N VAL A 7 -7.18 26.91 -16.33
CA VAL A 7 -8.04 26.00 -15.59
C VAL A 7 -8.00 24.68 -16.36
N THR A 8 -7.02 23.83 -16.05
CA THR A 8 -7.09 22.43 -16.43
C THR A 8 -8.25 21.84 -15.64
N GLU A 9 -9.44 21.79 -16.25
CA GLU A 9 -10.61 21.18 -15.60
C GLU A 9 -10.29 19.72 -15.27
N HIS A 10 -10.05 19.46 -13.98
CA HIS A 10 -9.83 18.10 -13.50
C HIS A 10 -11.14 17.33 -13.59
N LYS A 11 -11.19 16.34 -14.49
CA LYS A 11 -12.32 15.42 -14.57
C LYS A 11 -12.25 14.42 -13.43
N HIS A 12 -13.29 14.41 -12.61
CA HIS A 12 -13.41 13.46 -11.51
C HIS A 12 -13.31 12.02 -12.03
N GLY A 13 -12.44 11.21 -11.41
CA GLY A 13 -12.24 9.80 -11.78
C GLY A 13 -11.23 9.54 -12.91
N GLU A 14 -10.73 10.58 -13.59
CA GLU A 14 -9.71 10.45 -14.63
C GLU A 14 -8.28 10.73 -14.13
N MET A 15 -8.11 10.92 -12.82
CA MET A 15 -6.79 11.08 -12.22
C MET A 15 -5.96 9.81 -12.42
N ASP A 16 -4.70 9.95 -12.84
CA ASP A 16 -3.75 8.84 -12.87
C ASP A 16 -3.53 8.30 -11.45
N ILE A 17 -3.80 7.01 -11.26
CA ILE A 17 -3.67 6.31 -9.98
C ILE A 17 -2.56 5.26 -9.98
N THR A 18 -1.61 5.31 -10.92
CA THR A 18 -0.53 4.33 -11.06
C THR A 18 0.25 4.12 -9.76
N ASP A 19 0.60 5.21 -9.07
CA ASP A 19 1.34 5.14 -7.80
C ASP A 19 0.48 4.56 -6.66
N HIS A 20 -0.82 4.84 -6.63
CA HIS A 20 -1.74 4.29 -5.64
C HIS A 20 -1.88 2.77 -5.81
N GLN A 21 -2.03 2.30 -7.05
CA GLN A 21 -2.09 0.87 -7.36
C GLN A 21 -0.79 0.15 -6.96
N LYS A 22 0.37 0.74 -7.29
CA LYS A 22 1.68 0.19 -6.91
C LYS A 22 1.86 0.13 -5.39
N THR A 23 1.41 1.17 -4.68
CA THR A 23 1.44 1.23 -3.22
C THR A 23 0.56 0.15 -2.61
N PHE A 24 -0.66 -0.03 -3.12
CA PHE A 24 -1.56 -1.09 -2.65
C PHE A 24 -0.96 -2.49 -2.87
N ALA A 25 -0.40 -2.76 -4.05
CA ALA A 25 0.28 -4.02 -4.31
C ALA A 25 1.47 -4.26 -3.36
N GLY A 26 2.24 -3.20 -3.06
CA GLY A 26 3.30 -3.24 -2.05
C GLY A 26 2.76 -3.54 -0.64
N PHE A 27 1.70 -2.85 -0.24
CA PHE A 27 1.03 -3.03 1.05
C PHE A 27 0.56 -4.47 1.25
N ILE A 28 -0.09 -5.08 0.25
CA ILE A 28 -0.55 -6.47 0.34
C ILE A 28 0.64 -7.42 0.52
N LYS A 29 1.71 -7.27 -0.26
CA LYS A 29 2.91 -8.11 -0.14
C LYS A 29 3.52 -8.03 1.25
N VAL A 30 3.72 -6.83 1.79
CA VAL A 30 4.27 -6.64 3.14
C VAL A 30 3.33 -7.23 4.19
N SER A 31 2.01 -7.02 4.05
CA SER A 31 1.01 -7.55 4.98
C SER A 31 1.03 -9.08 5.03
N THR A 32 1.14 -9.75 3.88
CA THR A 32 1.28 -11.22 3.82
C THR A 32 2.54 -11.71 4.52
N TRP A 33 3.68 -11.03 4.32
CA TRP A 33 4.93 -11.37 5.01
C TRP A 33 4.82 -11.19 6.53
N VAL A 34 4.24 -10.09 6.99
CA VAL A 34 4.02 -9.83 8.43
C VAL A 34 3.10 -10.87 9.05
N ALA A 35 2.00 -11.22 8.36
CA ALA A 35 1.09 -12.27 8.82
C ALA A 35 1.79 -13.63 8.92
N GLY A 36 2.54 -14.02 7.87
CA GLY A 36 3.31 -15.26 7.87
C GLY A 36 4.37 -15.31 8.97
N LEU A 37 5.11 -14.21 9.18
CA LEU A 37 6.10 -14.12 10.25
C LEU A 37 5.45 -14.20 11.63
N SER A 38 4.33 -13.52 11.83
CA SER A 38 3.57 -13.56 13.10
C SER A 38 3.13 -14.99 13.42
N ILE A 39 2.58 -15.72 12.44
CA ILE A 39 2.19 -17.12 12.60
C ILE A 39 3.42 -17.99 12.89
N GLY A 40 4.51 -17.79 12.16
CA GLY A 40 5.77 -18.54 12.37
C GLY A 40 6.33 -18.35 13.78
N VAL A 41 6.32 -17.12 14.29
CA VAL A 41 6.74 -16.81 15.66
C VAL A 41 5.81 -17.47 16.69
N LEU A 42 4.49 -17.42 16.49
CA LEU A 42 3.54 -18.07 17.39
C LEU A 42 3.75 -19.59 17.45
N ILE A 43 3.96 -20.23 16.30
CA ILE A 43 4.26 -21.67 16.22
C ILE A 43 5.59 -21.98 16.93
N PHE A 44 6.65 -21.21 16.64
CA PHE A 44 7.94 -21.40 17.28
C PHE A 44 7.83 -21.29 18.80
N MET A 45 7.18 -20.24 19.30
CA MET A 45 6.96 -20.02 20.73
C MET A 45 6.18 -21.18 21.35
N ALA A 46 5.14 -21.68 20.68
CA ALA A 46 4.38 -22.83 21.14
C ALA A 46 5.23 -24.11 21.19
N LEU A 47 6.18 -24.31 20.27
CA LEU A 47 7.04 -25.50 20.27
C LEU A 47 8.17 -25.43 21.30
N THR A 48 8.76 -24.26 21.51
CA THR A 48 9.93 -24.09 22.41
C THR A 48 9.56 -23.79 23.85
N ASN A 49 8.34 -23.30 24.08
CA ASN A 49 7.84 -22.87 25.39
C ASN A 49 6.45 -23.47 25.69
N ALA A 50 6.15 -24.67 25.16
CA ALA A 50 5.03 -25.49 25.60
C ALA A 50 5.23 -25.96 27.05
#